data_AF-R2P9Q9-F1
#
_entry.id   AF-R2P9Q9-F1
#
_cell.length_a   1.000
_cell.length_b   1.000
_cell.length_c   1.000
_cell.angle_alpha   90.00
_cell.angle_beta   90.00
_cell.angle_gamma   90.00
#
_symmetry.space_group_name_H-M   'P 1'
#
loop_
_entity.id
_entity.type
_entity.pdbx_description
1 polymer ?
#
loop_
_entity_poly.entity_id
_entity_poly.type
_entity_poly.pdbx_seq_one_letter_code
_entity_poly.pdbx_strand_id
1 'polypeptide(L)'
;MNEIQWKKATLEVLDLPTLSGITDDNLRRLLNNLIIELYKYQAEEERRYIRETQRQGIELTKAKGKYKGGQRKFKENDPRLQHAFQLFLAGSTDKEVEGKTGINRRTFRRYRQKYNIYKKRRTGIDHYGSTNENGLNVDAKG
;
A
#
# COMPACT_ATOMS: atom_id res chain seq x y z
N MET A 1 -6.54 32.27 -4.28
CA MET A 1 -6.81 33.28 -5.34
C MET A 1 -6.03 32.88 -6.59
N ASN A 2 -6.64 32.98 -7.77
CA ASN A 2 -6.03 32.58 -9.05
C ASN A 2 -4.83 33.50 -9.37
N GLU A 3 -3.62 32.96 -9.39
CA GLU A 3 -2.37 33.70 -9.68
C GLU A 3 -2.39 34.43 -11.03
N ILE A 4 -3.16 33.90 -11.99
CA ILE A 4 -3.35 34.46 -13.33
C ILE A 4 -4.04 35.83 -13.27
N GLN A 5 -5.07 35.96 -12.41
CA GLN A 5 -5.83 37.22 -12.26
C GLN A 5 -4.97 38.31 -11.63
N TRP A 6 -4.10 37.96 -10.67
CA TRP A 6 -3.16 38.90 -10.05
C TRP A 6 -2.17 39.49 -11.06
N LYS A 7 -1.74 38.67 -12.03
CA LYS A 7 -0.78 39.08 -13.07
C LYS A 7 -1.41 39.88 -14.22
N LYS A 8 -2.72 40.20 -14.15
CA LYS A 8 -3.51 40.82 -15.25
C LYS A 8 -3.38 40.07 -16.59
N ALA A 9 -3.00 38.79 -16.56
CA ALA A 9 -2.81 37.99 -17.75
C ALA A 9 -4.15 37.45 -18.25
N THR A 10 -4.31 37.39 -19.58
CA THR A 10 -5.44 36.73 -20.23
C THR A 10 -5.16 35.23 -20.34
N LEU A 11 -6.03 34.40 -19.78
CA LEU A 11 -6.01 32.96 -20.01
C LEU A 11 -6.77 32.67 -21.31
N GLU A 12 -6.08 32.13 -22.30
CA GLU A 12 -6.70 31.52 -23.48
C GLU A 12 -6.51 30.01 -23.37
N VAL A 13 -7.63 29.28 -23.32
CA VAL A 13 -7.64 27.82 -23.34
C VAL A 13 -8.11 27.40 -24.71
N LEU A 14 -7.30 26.63 -25.43
CA LEU A 14 -7.57 26.24 -26.82
C LEU A 14 -8.87 25.44 -26.97
N ASP A 15 -9.25 24.69 -25.94
CA ASP A 15 -10.47 23.87 -25.92
C ASP A 15 -11.72 24.62 -25.44
N LEU A 16 -11.59 25.90 -25.06
CA LEU A 16 -12.70 26.75 -24.65
C LEU A 16 -13.11 27.69 -25.78
N PRO A 17 -14.41 28.07 -25.86
CA PRO A 17 -14.84 29.10 -26.79
C PRO A 17 -13.98 30.36 -26.62
N THR A 18 -13.37 30.82 -27.71
CA THR A 18 -12.50 31.98 -27.70
C THR A 18 -13.32 33.25 -27.47
N LEU A 19 -13.00 33.96 -26.40
CA LEU A 19 -13.61 35.27 -26.10
C LEU A 19 -12.86 36.44 -26.77
N SER A 20 -12.07 36.16 -27.81
CA SER A 20 -11.24 37.15 -28.51
C SER A 20 -12.05 38.20 -29.29
N GLY A 21 -13.34 37.94 -29.55
CA GLY A 21 -14.27 38.89 -30.16
C GLY A 21 -14.90 39.89 -29.18
N ILE A 22 -14.60 39.81 -27.88
CA ILE A 22 -15.15 40.72 -26.86
C ILE A 22 -14.12 41.82 -26.59
N THR A 23 -14.47 43.05 -26.98
CA THR A 23 -13.60 44.23 -26.83
C THR A 23 -13.59 44.80 -25.41
N ASP A 24 -14.62 44.52 -24.59
CA ASP A 24 -14.65 44.93 -23.19
C ASP A 24 -13.89 43.92 -22.30
N ASP A 25 -12.75 44.38 -21.77
CA ASP A 25 -11.89 43.63 -20.86
C ASP A 25 -12.62 43.16 -19.59
N ASN A 26 -13.56 43.93 -19.05
CA ASN A 26 -14.30 43.55 -17.85
C ASN A 26 -15.28 42.42 -18.14
N LEU A 27 -16.00 42.52 -19.26
CA LEU A 27 -16.90 41.47 -19.72
C LEU A 27 -16.14 40.17 -20.05
N ARG A 28 -15.00 40.27 -20.75
CA ARG A 28 -14.13 39.13 -21.05
C ARG A 28 -13.64 38.43 -19.78
N ARG A 29 -13.26 39.19 -18.75
CA ARG A 29 -12.84 38.65 -17.44
C ARG A 29 -13.98 37.94 -16.72
N LEU A 30 -15.18 38.54 -16.71
CA LEU A 30 -16.35 37.95 -16.07
C LEU A 30 -16.71 36.60 -16.71
N LEU A 31 -16.79 36.55 -18.04
CA LEU A 31 -17.13 35.34 -18.78
C LEU A 31 -16.07 34.25 -18.61
N ASN A 32 -14.78 34.61 -18.66
CA ASN A 32 -13.69 33.67 -18.37
C ASN A 32 -13.81 33.06 -16.96
N ASN A 33 -14.14 33.88 -15.95
CA ASN A 33 -14.30 33.39 -14.58
C ASN A 33 -15.48 32.42 -14.46
N LEU A 34 -16.63 32.77 -15.07
CA LEU A 34 -17.81 31.91 -15.08
C LEU A 34 -17.54 30.57 -15.76
N ILE A 35 -16.89 30.59 -16.93
CA ILE A 35 -16.52 29.36 -17.64
C ILE A 35 -15.62 28.50 -16.75
N ILE A 36 -14.56 29.07 -16.16
CA ILE A 36 -13.67 28.32 -15.25
C ILE A 36 -14.44 27.72 -14.07
N GLU A 37 -15.39 28.43 -13.49
CA GLU A 37 -16.23 27.93 -12.40
C GLU A 37 -17.11 26.76 -12.83
N LEU A 38 -17.72 26.84 -14.02
CA LEU A 38 -18.51 25.74 -14.59
C LEU A 38 -17.66 24.49 -14.82
N TYR A 39 -16.46 24.63 -15.38
CA TYR A 39 -15.55 23.50 -15.57
C TYR A 39 -15.06 22.92 -14.23
N LYS A 40 -14.81 23.75 -13.21
CA LYS A 40 -14.49 23.27 -11.87
C LYS A 40 -15.63 22.46 -11.27
N TYR A 41 -16.86 22.94 -11.42
CA TYR A 41 -18.05 22.23 -10.95
C TYR A 41 -18.19 20.88 -11.66
N GLN A 42 -18.12 20.86 -12.99
CA GLN A 42 -18.20 19.62 -13.76
C GLN A 42 -17.11 18.62 -13.35
N ALA A 43 -15.86 19.07 -13.23
CA ALA A 43 -14.75 18.21 -12.84
C ALA A 43 -14.93 17.63 -11.42
N GLU A 44 -15.47 18.41 -10.48
CA GLU A 44 -15.75 17.91 -9.13
C GLU A 44 -16.91 16.90 -9.12
N GLU A 45 -17.95 17.13 -9.91
CA GLU A 45 -19.07 16.18 -10.05
C GLU A 45 -18.62 14.86 -10.70
N GLU A 46 -17.83 14.91 -11.78
CA GLU A 46 -17.22 13.71 -12.37
C GLU A 46 -16.36 12.95 -11.36
N ARG A 47 -15.55 13.68 -10.58
CA ARG A 47 -14.71 13.10 -9.53
C ARG A 47 -15.55 12.43 -8.43
N ARG A 48 -16.68 13.03 -8.04
CA ARG A 48 -17.62 12.44 -7.08
C ARG A 48 -18.24 11.16 -7.64
N TYR A 49 -18.72 11.19 -8.88
CA TYR A 49 -19.30 10.03 -9.55
C TYR A 49 -18.32 8.85 -9.64
N ILE A 50 -17.07 9.10 -10.04
CA ILE A 50 -16.02 8.06 -10.12
C ILE A 50 -15.76 7.43 -8.74
N ARG A 51 -15.64 8.25 -7.69
CA ARG A 51 -15.43 7.77 -6.31
C ARG A 51 -16.60 6.94 -5.82
N GLU A 52 -17.82 7.38 -6.09
CA GLU A 52 -19.04 6.70 -5.68
C GLU A 52 -19.13 5.31 -6.34
N THR A 53 -18.94 5.26 -7.66
CA THR A 53 -18.93 4.01 -8.42
C THR A 53 -17.82 3.08 -7.94
N GLN A 54 -16.63 3.62 -7.66
CA GLN A 54 -15.52 2.84 -7.10
C GLN A 54 -15.85 2.27 -5.73
N ARG A 55 -16.49 3.07 -4.85
CA ARG A 55 -16.95 2.62 -3.52
C ARG A 55 -17.90 1.43 -3.65
N GLN A 56 -18.93 1.56 -4.49
CA GLN A 56 -19.91 0.49 -4.73
C GLN A 56 -19.23 -0.78 -5.29
N GLY A 57 -18.31 -0.64 -6.23
CA GLY A 57 -17.54 -1.78 -6.76
C GLY A 57 -16.68 -2.48 -5.70
N ILE A 58 -16.07 -1.71 -4.79
CA ILE A 58 -15.30 -2.24 -3.66
C ILE A 58 -16.22 -2.98 -2.68
N GLU A 59 -17.37 -2.41 -2.33
CA GLU A 59 -18.35 -3.03 -1.43
C GLU A 59 -18.86 -4.35 -1.99
N LEU A 60 -19.22 -4.40 -3.27
CA LEU A 60 -19.63 -5.62 -3.95
C LEU A 60 -18.52 -6.68 -3.94
N THR A 61 -17.27 -6.29 -4.16
CA THR A 61 -16.11 -7.19 -4.16
C THR A 61 -15.79 -7.74 -2.77
N LYS A 62 -15.91 -6.89 -1.73
CA LYS A 62 -15.75 -7.27 -0.33
C LYS A 62 -16.86 -8.23 0.11
N ALA A 63 -18.12 -7.95 -0.24
CA ALA A 63 -19.25 -8.83 0.04
C ALA A 63 -19.07 -10.22 -0.59
N LYS A 64 -18.52 -10.27 -1.82
CA LYS A 64 -18.15 -11.53 -2.50
C LYS A 64 -16.91 -12.23 -1.92
N GLY A 65 -16.23 -11.66 -0.92
CA GLY A 65 -15.04 -12.24 -0.28
C GLY A 65 -13.80 -12.37 -1.18
N LYS A 66 -13.78 -11.70 -2.34
CA LYS A 66 -12.68 -11.83 -3.32
C LYS A 66 -11.40 -11.11 -2.88
N TYR A 67 -11.53 -9.99 -2.18
CA TYR A 67 -10.37 -9.19 -1.74
C TYR A 67 -9.74 -9.79 -0.48
N LYS A 68 -8.55 -10.38 -0.62
CA LYS A 68 -7.77 -11.00 0.47
C LYS A 68 -6.55 -10.18 0.92
N GLY A 69 -6.51 -8.89 0.53
CA GLY A 69 -5.39 -7.99 0.80
C GLY A 69 -4.20 -8.18 -0.14
N GLY A 70 -3.11 -7.47 0.15
CA GLY A 70 -1.86 -7.57 -0.61
C GLY A 70 -1.22 -8.95 -0.49
N GLN A 71 -0.67 -9.45 -1.60
CA GLN A 71 0.07 -10.71 -1.59
C GLN A 71 1.34 -10.60 -0.73
N ARG A 72 1.61 -11.66 0.03
CA ARG A 72 2.79 -11.75 0.89
C ARG A 72 4.04 -11.88 0.02
N LYS A 73 5.09 -11.11 0.33
CA LYS A 73 6.33 -11.07 -0.46
C LYS A 73 7.07 -12.41 -0.52
N PHE A 74 7.09 -13.14 0.60
CA PHE A 74 7.72 -14.45 0.71
C PHE A 74 6.66 -15.52 0.95
N LYS A 75 6.79 -16.66 0.25
CA LYS A 75 6.04 -17.89 0.50
C LYS A 75 6.72 -18.70 1.60
N GLU A 76 6.06 -19.76 2.07
CA GLU A 76 6.65 -20.67 3.08
C GLU A 76 7.92 -21.35 2.59
N ASN A 77 7.91 -21.87 1.37
CA ASN A 77 9.06 -22.56 0.76
C ASN A 77 10.06 -21.61 0.12
N ASP A 78 10.05 -20.32 0.48
CA ASP A 78 11.00 -19.36 -0.06
C ASP A 78 12.41 -19.64 0.51
N PRO A 79 13.42 -19.91 -0.34
CA PRO A 79 14.76 -20.27 0.14
C PRO A 79 15.40 -19.20 1.02
N ARG A 80 15.16 -17.91 0.74
CA ARG A 80 15.70 -16.81 1.54
C ARG A 80 15.03 -16.74 2.91
N LEU A 81 13.73 -16.99 2.97
CA LEU A 81 12.99 -17.03 4.22
C LEU A 81 13.41 -18.23 5.09
N GLN A 82 13.59 -19.40 4.48
CA GLN A 82 14.09 -20.60 5.18
C GLN A 82 15.50 -20.38 5.72
N HIS A 83 16.40 -19.81 4.92
CA HIS A 83 17.74 -19.43 5.37
C HIS A 83 17.68 -18.42 6.54
N ALA A 84 16.77 -17.45 6.48
CA ALA A 84 16.56 -16.50 7.57
C ALA A 84 16.10 -17.18 8.88
N PHE A 85 15.22 -18.18 8.81
CA PHE A 85 14.83 -18.96 9.99
C PHE A 85 16.00 -19.77 10.56
N GLN A 86 16.78 -20.43 9.70
CA GLN A 86 17.98 -21.16 10.12
C GLN A 86 18.96 -20.25 10.86
N LEU A 87 19.28 -19.08 10.31
CA LEU A 87 20.15 -18.10 10.95
C LEU A 87 19.62 -17.65 12.31
N PHE A 88 18.32 -17.39 12.42
CA PHE A 88 17.71 -16.96 13.67
C PHE A 88 17.74 -18.06 14.74
N LEU A 89 17.45 -19.32 14.36
CA LEU A 89 17.51 -20.48 15.25
C LEU A 89 18.94 -20.80 15.68
N ALA A 90 19.93 -20.60 14.80
CA ALA A 90 21.36 -20.68 15.10
C ALA A 90 21.85 -19.60 16.09
N GLY A 91 21.00 -18.62 16.43
CA GLY A 91 21.27 -17.65 17.47
C GLY A 91 21.33 -16.21 16.99
N SER A 92 21.31 -15.94 15.68
CA SER A 92 21.37 -14.56 15.18
C SER A 92 20.20 -13.70 15.66
N THR A 93 20.45 -12.40 15.81
CA THR A 93 19.40 -11.42 16.12
C THR A 93 18.60 -11.08 14.86
N ASP A 94 17.38 -10.55 15.02
CA ASP A 94 16.59 -10.13 13.85
C ASP A 94 17.31 -9.07 12.98
N LYS A 95 18.21 -8.27 13.58
CA LYS A 95 19.03 -7.26 12.88
C LYS A 95 20.13 -7.90 12.04
N GLU A 96 20.81 -8.91 12.59
CA GLU A 96 21.81 -9.69 11.83
C GLU A 96 21.16 -10.47 10.67
N VAL A 97 19.98 -11.04 10.90
CA VAL A 97 19.23 -11.73 9.84
C VAL A 97 18.87 -10.78 8.71
N GLU A 98 18.46 -9.54 9.01
CA GLU A 98 18.24 -8.51 8.00
C GLU A 98 19.52 -8.23 7.20
N GLY A 99 20.67 -8.06 7.87
CA GLY A 99 21.95 -7.85 7.21
C GLY A 99 22.37 -9.00 6.29
N LYS A 100 22.16 -10.25 6.71
CA LYS A 100 22.58 -11.45 5.96
C LYS A 100 21.62 -11.85 4.84
N THR A 101 20.32 -11.60 5.00
CA THR A 101 19.28 -12.10 4.07
C THR A 101 18.61 -10.99 3.25
N GLY A 102 18.79 -9.73 3.65
CA GLY A 102 18.09 -8.58 3.09
C GLY A 102 16.59 -8.53 3.43
N ILE A 103 16.08 -9.44 4.25
CA ILE A 103 14.69 -9.40 4.71
C ILE A 103 14.59 -8.41 5.86
N ASN A 104 13.82 -7.34 5.65
CA ASN A 104 13.66 -6.31 6.68
C ASN A 104 13.23 -6.88 8.03
N ARG A 105 13.84 -6.43 9.13
CA ARG A 105 13.60 -6.92 10.50
C ARG A 105 12.12 -7.04 10.87
N ARG A 106 11.31 -6.03 10.55
CA ARG A 106 9.86 -6.02 10.85
C ARG A 106 9.13 -7.07 10.03
N THR A 107 9.51 -7.22 8.76
CA THR A 107 8.97 -8.25 7.87
C THR A 107 9.33 -9.64 8.39
N PHE A 108 10.60 -9.86 8.73
CA PHE A 108 11.07 -11.12 9.28
C PHE A 108 10.35 -11.49 10.58
N ARG A 109 10.22 -10.57 11.53
CA ARG A 109 9.48 -10.78 12.79
C ARG A 109 8.03 -11.21 12.54
N ARG A 110 7.34 -10.58 11.59
CA ARG A 110 5.97 -10.96 11.21
C ARG A 110 5.90 -12.39 10.65
N TYR A 111 6.89 -12.80 9.86
CA TYR A 111 6.98 -14.17 9.35
C TYR A 111 7.32 -15.18 10.45
N ARG A 112 8.21 -14.84 11.39
CA ARG A 112 8.49 -15.68 12.57
C ARG A 112 7.26 -15.93 13.42
N GLN A 113 6.48 -14.89 13.71
CA GLN A 113 5.22 -15.01 14.46
C GLN A 113 4.21 -15.89 13.71
N LYS A 114 4.11 -15.73 12.38
CA LYS A 114 3.21 -16.57 11.57
C LYS A 114 3.57 -18.06 11.62
N TYR A 115 4.85 -18.38 11.50
CA TYR A 115 5.33 -19.78 11.46
C TYR A 115 5.82 -20.27 12.84
N ASN A 116 5.47 -19.58 13.92
CA ASN A 116 5.82 -19.93 15.31
C ASN A 116 7.33 -20.20 15.56
N ILE A 117 8.21 -19.43 14.90
CA ILE A 117 9.66 -19.54 15.07
C ILE A 117 10.13 -18.66 16.25
N TYR A 118 10.39 -19.32 17.38
CA TYR A 118 10.88 -18.71 18.62
C TYR A 118 12.20 -19.37 19.08
N LYS A 119 13.07 -18.59 19.74
CA LYS A 119 14.26 -19.17 20.38
C LYS A 119 13.80 -20.01 21.57
N LYS A 120 14.37 -21.21 21.76
CA LYS A 120 14.15 -22.00 22.98
C LYS A 120 14.55 -21.12 24.17
N ARG A 121 13.63 -20.94 25.13
CA ARG A 121 13.98 -20.30 26.41
C ARG A 121 15.06 -21.15 27.05
N ARG A 122 16.13 -20.53 27.53
CA ARG A 122 17.11 -21.21 28.39
C ARG A 122 16.42 -21.48 29.72
N THR A 123 15.54 -22.48 29.77
CA THR A 123 15.13 -23.09 31.03
C THR A 123 16.31 -23.93 31.48
N GLY A 124 17.01 -23.45 32.51
CA GLY A 124 17.83 -24.34 33.30
C GLY A 124 16.93 -25.43 33.88
N ILE A 125 17.50 -26.63 33.96
CA ILE A 125 17.02 -27.79 34.74
C ILE A 125 16.07 -28.76 33.98
N ASP A 126 16.66 -29.94 33.76
CA ASP A 126 16.12 -31.31 33.72
C ASP A 126 15.76 -32.06 32.42
N HIS A 127 16.22 -33.32 32.48
CA HIS A 127 16.11 -34.45 31.58
C HIS A 127 14.68 -34.75 31.09
N TYR A 128 14.55 -34.99 29.78
CA TYR A 128 14.00 -36.19 29.12
C TYR A 128 13.53 -35.84 27.70
N GLY A 129 13.86 -36.68 26.72
CA GLY A 129 13.26 -36.65 25.37
C GLY A 129 14.28 -36.77 24.24
N SER A 130 14.57 -38.01 23.85
CA SER A 130 15.37 -38.34 22.66
C SER A 130 14.74 -37.73 21.41
N THR A 131 15.50 -36.95 20.65
CA THR A 131 15.11 -36.45 19.31
C THR A 131 15.73 -37.35 18.25
N ASN A 132 14.91 -37.84 17.33
CA ASN A 132 15.35 -38.47 16.10
C ASN A 132 15.94 -37.44 15.11
N GLU A 133 16.77 -37.97 14.21
CA GLU A 133 17.88 -37.32 13.48
C GLU A 133 17.46 -36.24 12.46
N ASN A 134 16.15 -35.98 12.30
CA ASN A 134 15.61 -35.09 11.28
C ASN A 134 14.84 -33.86 11.81
N GLY A 135 14.80 -33.62 13.12
CA GLY A 135 14.42 -32.31 13.69
C GLY A 135 13.03 -31.75 13.34
N LEU A 136 12.11 -32.54 12.80
CA LEU A 136 10.73 -32.18 12.51
C LEU A 136 9.81 -32.74 13.59
N ASN A 137 8.99 -31.88 14.19
CA ASN A 137 7.95 -32.28 15.14
C ASN A 137 6.82 -32.99 14.38
N VAL A 138 6.48 -34.21 14.82
CA VAL A 138 5.48 -35.11 14.21
C VAL A 138 4.02 -34.79 14.57
N ASP A 139 3.75 -33.76 15.38
CA ASP A 139 2.41 -33.50 15.91
C ASP A 139 1.53 -32.61 15.02
N ALA A 140 1.79 -32.55 13.71
CA ALA A 140 0.89 -31.94 12.74
C ALA A 140 -0.19 -32.95 12.28
N LYS A 141 -1.03 -33.42 13.21
CA LYS A 141 -2.34 -34.01 12.90
C LYS A 141 -3.36 -33.67 13.97
N GLY A 142 -4.44 -33.01 13.52
CA GLY A 142 -5.60 -32.57 14.30
C GLY A 142 -6.33 -31.48 13.53
#